data_AF-A0A7X7DVM4-F1
#
_entry.id   AF-A0A7X7DVM4-F1
#
_cell.length_a   1.000
_cell.length_b   1.000
_cell.length_c   1.000
_cell.angle_alpha   90.00
_cell.angle_beta   90.00
_cell.angle_gamma   90.00
#
_symmetry.space_group_name_H-M   'P 1'
#
loop_
_entity.id
_entity.type
_entity.pdbx_description
1 polymer ?
#
loop_
_entity_poly.entity_id
_entity_poly.type
_entity_poly.pdbx_seq_one_letter_code
_entity_poly.pdbx_strand_id
1 'polypeptide(L)'
;MKRCVVSSLLAIVIALCMPLVLAAKMSDEAFLELCKTGSVAQIQKAIRSGSDVNASDEWGSTPLHEAAWHNSNPDVLNVLLKAGANVNATTSSFVTPLHLAAGNNANPEITALLLKAGADVNALNKWGNSPLHDAAQTNPNLEVLKALLKAGAEVNAENDEGSIPLHDAVRLNTNPDVVMALLKAEADVDAVDGENKRPVDYADSNKHLKGTEANRYLYELSNGVGREKKMARPKYKIVAEEKNYEQYIVKFYNENIQVMHKLENTLERGSWTMTWDPGLGPLPFAVIFSGFFKNTEGVMRKIMLIFSVYPDKDNTDIRRIRHAFDGDTFFREGLPAWLEYEIMN
;
A
#
# COMPACT_ATOMS: atom_id res chain seq x y z
N MET A 1 -0.35 49.69 62.28
CA MET A 1 0.61 48.98 61.40
C MET A 1 0.32 47.50 61.18
N LYS A 2 -0.24 46.72 62.12
CA LYS A 2 -0.43 45.26 61.95
C LYS A 2 -1.57 44.83 61.00
N ARG A 3 -2.58 45.67 60.72
CA ARG A 3 -3.70 45.31 59.82
C ARG A 3 -3.39 45.48 58.32
N CYS A 4 -2.50 46.40 57.93
CA CYS A 4 -2.13 46.56 56.51
C CYS A 4 -1.31 45.37 56.00
N VAL A 5 -0.38 44.85 56.79
CA VAL A 5 0.55 43.79 56.34
C VAL A 5 -0.18 42.46 56.10
N VAL A 6 -1.21 42.15 56.88
CA VAL A 6 -2.02 40.94 56.72
C VAL A 6 -2.90 41.01 55.46
N SER A 7 -3.44 42.19 55.12
CA SER A 7 -4.21 42.40 53.89
C SER A 7 -3.34 42.25 52.64
N SER A 8 -2.12 42.78 52.67
CA SER A 8 -1.16 42.66 51.56
C SER A 8 -0.66 41.22 51.37
N LEU A 9 -0.40 40.47 52.45
CA LEU A 9 -0.03 39.06 52.38
C LEU A 9 -1.18 38.18 51.86
N LEU A 10 -2.42 38.46 52.27
CA LEU A 10 -3.60 37.73 51.78
C LEU A 10 -3.82 37.99 50.28
N ALA A 11 -3.62 39.22 49.81
CA ALA A 11 -3.71 39.55 48.39
C ALA A 11 -2.60 38.88 47.54
N ILE A 12 -1.38 38.78 48.08
CA ILE A 12 -0.26 38.08 47.41
C ILE A 12 -0.49 36.56 47.40
N VAL A 13 -1.01 35.97 48.48
CA VAL A 13 -1.37 34.55 48.52
C VAL A 13 -2.55 34.25 47.57
N ILE A 14 -3.55 35.13 47.48
CA ILE A 14 -4.64 34.99 46.51
C ILE A 14 -4.13 35.16 45.06
N ALA A 15 -3.15 36.03 44.81
CA ALA A 15 -2.52 36.17 43.50
C ALA A 15 -1.60 34.97 43.14
N LEU A 16 -0.96 34.35 44.13
CA LEU A 16 -0.20 33.09 43.98
C LEU A 16 -1.10 31.85 43.88
N CYS A 17 -2.35 31.93 44.37
CA CYS A 17 -3.37 30.88 44.32
C CYS A 17 -4.41 31.09 43.21
N MET A 18 -4.31 32.14 42.39
CA MET A 18 -5.07 32.17 41.15
C MET A 18 -4.55 31.03 40.27
N PRO A 19 -5.43 30.13 39.80
CA PRO A 19 -5.02 29.13 38.85
C PRO A 19 -4.37 29.87 37.69
N LEU A 20 -3.18 29.42 37.29
CA LEU A 20 -2.63 29.62 35.95
C LEU A 20 -3.83 29.73 35.00
N VAL A 21 -4.00 30.88 34.33
CA VAL A 21 -5.05 31.03 33.31
C VAL A 21 -4.95 29.77 32.47
N LEU A 22 -5.93 28.87 32.62
CA LEU A 22 -5.99 27.64 31.83
C LEU A 22 -6.16 28.17 30.42
N ALA A 23 -5.07 28.18 29.64
CA ALA A 23 -5.15 28.56 28.24
C ALA A 23 -6.19 27.62 27.66
N ALA A 24 -7.32 28.17 27.21
CA ALA A 24 -8.43 27.36 26.73
C ALA A 24 -7.89 26.39 25.67
N LYS A 25 -8.13 25.09 25.89
CA LYS A 25 -7.75 24.05 24.93
C LYS A 25 -8.30 24.47 23.57
N MET A 26 -7.43 24.48 22.57
CA MET A 26 -7.82 24.71 21.18
C MET A 26 -8.79 23.62 20.74
N SER A 27 -9.80 23.96 19.93
CA SER A 27 -10.65 22.92 19.35
C SER A 27 -9.83 22.00 18.45
N ASP A 28 -10.31 20.78 18.26
CA ASP A 28 -9.62 19.79 17.45
C ASP A 28 -9.50 20.30 16.01
N GLU A 29 -10.56 20.88 15.43
CA GLU A 29 -10.57 21.48 14.09
C GLU A 29 -9.56 22.63 13.96
N ALA A 30 -9.48 23.50 14.96
CA ALA A 30 -8.51 24.59 14.97
C ALA A 30 -7.07 24.07 15.07
N PHE A 31 -6.86 22.94 15.74
CA PHE A 31 -5.55 22.30 15.82
C PHE A 31 -5.15 21.61 14.51
N LEU A 32 -6.09 20.95 13.84
CA LEU A 32 -5.89 20.42 12.48
C LEU A 32 -5.51 21.54 11.51
N GLU A 33 -6.25 22.65 11.50
CA GLU A 33 -5.97 23.81 10.65
C GLU A 33 -4.59 24.43 10.97
N LEU A 34 -4.24 24.52 12.26
CA LEU A 34 -2.91 24.95 12.67
C LEU A 34 -1.81 24.02 12.14
N CYS A 35 -2.03 22.71 12.07
CA CYS A 35 -1.01 21.77 11.60
C CYS A 35 -0.71 21.90 10.11
N LYS A 36 -1.65 22.42 9.30
CA LYS A 36 -1.43 22.66 7.86
C LYS A 36 -0.31 23.66 7.57
N THR A 37 -0.21 24.73 8.36
CA THR A 37 0.69 25.88 8.05
C THR A 37 1.47 26.42 9.25
N GLY A 38 1.15 25.97 10.46
CA GLY A 38 1.71 26.47 11.70
C GLY A 38 3.20 26.16 11.83
N SER A 39 3.90 27.06 12.53
CA SER A 39 5.29 26.83 12.91
C SER A 39 5.41 25.79 14.02
N VAL A 40 6.60 25.19 14.12
CA VAL A 40 7.00 24.27 15.19
C VAL A 40 6.63 24.82 16.57
N ALA A 41 6.90 26.11 16.83
CA ALA A 41 6.63 26.74 18.12
C ALA A 41 5.13 26.82 18.45
N GLN A 42 4.29 27.13 17.44
CA GLN A 42 2.84 27.20 17.63
C GLN A 42 2.26 25.82 17.92
N ILE A 43 2.68 24.81 17.17
CA ILE A 43 2.20 23.42 17.34
C ILE A 43 2.66 22.85 18.67
N GLN A 44 3.93 23.06 19.07
CA GLN A 44 4.40 22.67 20.41
C GLN A 44 3.61 23.35 21.52
N LYS A 45 3.28 24.65 21.36
CA LYS A 45 2.47 25.37 22.35
C LYS A 45 1.05 24.80 22.43
N ALA A 46 0.44 24.49 21.30
CA ALA A 46 -0.90 23.88 21.23
C ALA A 46 -0.92 22.52 21.96
N ILE A 47 0.03 21.63 21.65
CA ILE A 47 0.18 20.32 22.31
C ILE A 47 0.38 20.50 23.83
N ARG A 48 1.27 21.41 24.26
CA ARG A 48 1.48 21.71 25.69
C ARG A 48 0.24 22.28 26.38
N SER A 49 -0.66 22.90 25.62
CA SER A 49 -1.93 23.45 26.11
C SER A 49 -3.08 22.43 26.05
N GLY A 50 -2.78 21.16 25.71
CA GLY A 50 -3.72 20.05 25.76
C GLY A 50 -4.43 19.72 24.45
N SER A 51 -3.98 20.24 23.31
CA SER A 51 -4.46 19.77 22.00
C SER A 51 -4.19 18.28 21.83
N ASP A 52 -5.18 17.54 21.31
CA ASP A 52 -5.03 16.11 21.06
C ASP A 52 -4.27 15.88 19.74
N VAL A 53 -3.12 15.23 19.82
CA VAL A 53 -2.26 14.92 18.68
C VAL A 53 -2.89 13.92 17.70
N ASN A 54 -3.86 13.14 18.18
CA ASN A 54 -4.59 12.14 17.41
C ASN A 54 -6.08 12.52 17.24
N ALA A 55 -6.42 13.80 17.45
CA ALA A 55 -7.71 14.33 17.05
C ALA A 55 -8.02 13.97 15.59
N SER A 56 -9.30 13.87 15.25
CA SER A 56 -9.72 13.65 13.87
C SER A 56 -10.97 14.45 13.52
N ASP A 57 -11.05 14.89 12.27
CA ASP A 57 -12.28 15.47 11.71
C ASP A 57 -13.32 14.39 11.33
N GLU A 58 -14.43 14.81 10.74
CA GLU A 58 -15.52 13.92 10.32
C GLU A 58 -15.13 12.91 9.23
N TRP A 59 -14.03 13.14 8.52
CA TRP A 59 -13.49 12.21 7.52
C TRP A 59 -12.39 11.31 8.08
N GLY A 60 -11.99 11.50 9.34
CA GLY A 60 -10.89 10.79 9.97
C GLY A 60 -9.51 11.38 9.66
N SER A 61 -9.42 12.60 9.10
CA SER A 61 -8.15 13.30 8.92
C SER A 61 -7.60 13.70 10.29
N THR A 62 -6.31 13.49 10.52
CA THR A 62 -5.63 13.80 11.79
C THR A 62 -4.63 14.95 11.62
N PRO A 63 -4.13 15.57 12.70
CA PRO A 63 -3.05 16.57 12.61
C PRO A 63 -1.85 16.12 11.77
N LEU A 64 -1.51 14.82 11.80
CA LEU A 64 -0.42 14.26 11.00
C LEU A 64 -0.78 14.16 9.51
N HIS A 65 -2.04 13.87 9.16
CA HIS A 65 -2.51 13.94 7.76
C HIS A 65 -2.39 15.37 7.22
N GLU A 66 -2.90 16.33 7.98
CA GLU A 66 -2.89 17.75 7.58
C GLU A 66 -1.48 18.28 7.40
N ALA A 67 -0.58 17.96 8.33
CA ALA A 67 0.81 18.35 8.22
C ALA A 67 1.52 17.63 7.06
N ALA A 68 1.24 16.34 6.86
CA ALA A 68 1.84 15.56 5.76
C ALA A 68 1.40 16.05 4.38
N TRP A 69 0.17 16.53 4.22
CA TRP A 69 -0.31 17.12 2.96
C TRP A 69 0.25 18.53 2.75
N HIS A 70 0.09 19.41 3.74
CA HIS A 70 0.19 20.85 3.53
C HIS A 70 1.47 21.50 4.05
N ASN A 71 2.06 20.95 5.11
CA ASN A 71 3.14 21.62 5.81
C ASN A 71 4.49 21.29 5.14
N SER A 72 5.22 22.32 4.74
CA SER A 72 6.53 22.17 4.09
C SER A 72 7.67 22.03 5.09
N ASN A 73 7.42 22.24 6.40
CA ASN A 73 8.43 22.15 7.45
C ASN A 73 8.44 20.76 8.11
N PRO A 74 9.47 19.91 7.88
CA PRO A 74 9.54 18.55 8.42
C PRO A 74 9.64 18.48 9.95
N ASP A 75 10.10 19.55 10.60
CA ASP A 75 10.14 19.60 12.06
C ASP A 75 8.76 19.60 12.70
N VAL A 76 7.73 20.03 11.96
CA VAL A 76 6.34 19.93 12.42
C VAL A 76 5.92 18.46 12.55
N LEU A 77 6.20 17.63 11.53
CA LEU A 77 5.96 16.19 11.60
C LEU A 77 6.75 15.56 12.75
N ASN A 78 8.03 15.93 12.92
CA ASN A 78 8.84 15.44 14.02
C ASN A 78 8.22 15.75 15.39
N VAL A 79 7.64 16.94 15.57
CA VAL A 79 6.95 17.31 16.81
C VAL A 79 5.70 16.46 17.03
N LEU A 80 4.86 16.29 16.00
CA LEU A 80 3.65 15.48 16.09
C LEU A 80 3.98 14.01 16.40
N LEU A 81 4.93 13.43 15.68
CA LEU A 81 5.39 12.04 15.88
C LEU A 81 5.99 11.83 17.27
N LYS A 82 6.84 12.76 17.76
CA LYS A 82 7.38 12.71 19.14
C LYS A 82 6.30 12.86 20.21
N ALA A 83 5.20 13.54 19.89
CA ALA A 83 4.05 13.68 20.78
C ALA A 83 3.11 12.47 20.74
N GLY A 84 3.40 11.44 19.92
CA GLY A 84 2.62 10.20 19.85
C GLY A 84 1.54 10.19 18.76
N ALA A 85 1.69 11.00 17.71
CA ALA A 85 0.85 10.89 16.53
C ALA A 85 0.95 9.48 15.92
N ASN A 86 -0.18 8.86 15.63
CA ASN A 86 -0.22 7.57 14.94
C ASN A 86 0.20 7.74 13.47
N VAL A 87 1.40 7.26 13.13
CA VAL A 87 1.98 7.34 11.79
C VAL A 87 1.15 6.61 10.72
N ASN A 88 0.41 5.58 11.13
CA ASN A 88 -0.45 4.76 10.28
C ASN A 88 -1.94 5.02 10.54
N ALA A 89 -2.30 6.23 11.05
CA ALA A 89 -3.69 6.64 11.11
C ALA A 89 -4.31 6.60 9.71
N THR A 90 -5.61 6.32 9.63
CA THR A 90 -6.33 6.22 8.37
C THR A 90 -7.57 7.09 8.40
N THR A 91 -7.84 7.79 7.30
CA THR A 91 -9.15 8.40 7.06
C THR A 91 -10.23 7.33 6.81
N SER A 92 -11.48 7.76 6.69
CA SER A 92 -12.62 6.94 6.25
C SER A 92 -12.42 6.27 4.87
N SER A 93 -11.46 6.76 4.07
CA SER A 93 -11.08 6.18 2.77
C SER A 93 -9.77 5.39 2.84
N PHE A 94 -9.33 4.98 4.04
CA PHE A 94 -8.08 4.27 4.30
C PHE A 94 -6.80 5.00 3.84
N VAL A 95 -6.91 6.32 3.63
CA VAL A 95 -5.76 7.15 3.26
C VAL A 95 -4.92 7.37 4.50
N THR A 96 -3.61 7.13 4.41
CA THR A 96 -2.63 7.36 5.50
C THR A 96 -1.88 8.69 5.30
N PRO A 97 -1.18 9.23 6.31
CA PRO A 97 -0.32 10.40 6.11
C PRO A 97 0.74 10.19 5.01
N LEU A 98 1.22 8.95 4.83
CA LEU A 98 2.21 8.64 3.79
C LEU A 98 1.64 8.77 2.38
N HIS A 99 0.38 8.38 2.15
CA HIS A 99 -0.32 8.61 0.87
C HIS A 99 -0.34 10.12 0.54
N LEU A 100 -0.72 10.94 1.52
CA LEU A 100 -0.83 12.40 1.32
C LEU A 100 0.52 13.05 1.03
N ALA A 101 1.54 12.68 1.80
CA ALA A 101 2.91 13.15 1.56
C ALA A 101 3.43 12.69 0.19
N ALA A 102 3.19 11.42 -0.15
CA ALA A 102 3.64 10.81 -1.39
C ALA A 102 3.04 11.49 -2.63
N GLY A 103 1.73 11.77 -2.64
CA GLY A 103 1.06 12.37 -3.79
C GLY A 103 1.15 13.89 -3.88
N ASN A 104 1.24 14.61 -2.74
CA ASN A 104 0.93 16.04 -2.73
C ASN A 104 2.01 16.94 -2.11
N ASN A 105 2.88 16.40 -1.24
CA ASN A 105 3.87 17.24 -0.58
C ASN A 105 5.11 17.45 -1.45
N ALA A 106 5.49 18.71 -1.63
CA ALA A 106 6.65 19.08 -2.43
C ALA A 106 7.99 18.79 -1.73
N ASN A 107 8.00 18.71 -0.40
CA ASN A 107 9.21 18.46 0.39
C ASN A 107 9.39 16.94 0.62
N PRO A 108 10.39 16.28 0.00
CA PRO A 108 10.57 14.84 0.10
C PRO A 108 11.03 14.38 1.49
N GLU A 109 11.53 15.29 2.33
CA GLU A 109 11.90 14.99 3.71
C GLU A 109 10.68 14.59 4.56
N ILE A 110 9.49 15.10 4.23
CA ILE A 110 8.22 14.70 4.86
C ILE A 110 7.98 13.21 4.69
N THR A 111 8.06 12.72 3.44
CA THR A 111 7.94 11.29 3.11
C THR A 111 9.03 10.47 3.81
N ALA A 112 10.28 10.94 3.78
CA ALA A 112 11.39 10.25 4.42
C ALA A 112 11.21 10.12 5.96
N LEU A 113 10.68 11.15 6.62
CA LEU A 113 10.40 11.11 8.05
C LEU A 113 9.27 10.14 8.40
N LEU A 114 8.19 10.11 7.63
CA LEU A 114 7.09 9.16 7.83
C LEU A 114 7.59 7.72 7.69
N LEU A 115 8.36 7.42 6.64
CA LEU A 115 8.97 6.10 6.44
C LEU A 115 9.90 5.72 7.61
N LYS A 116 10.74 6.66 8.06
CA LYS A 116 11.63 6.44 9.21
C LYS A 116 10.85 6.21 10.52
N ALA A 117 9.67 6.79 10.64
CA ALA A 117 8.78 6.62 11.79
C ALA A 117 7.94 5.33 11.75
N GLY A 118 8.12 4.48 10.73
CA GLY A 118 7.42 3.20 10.60
C GLY A 118 6.08 3.30 9.87
N ALA A 119 5.91 4.30 9.01
CA ALA A 119 4.81 4.31 8.06
C ALA A 119 4.85 3.05 7.19
N ASP A 120 3.71 2.39 7.03
CA ASP A 120 3.58 1.25 6.11
C ASP A 120 3.67 1.73 4.67
N VAL A 121 4.78 1.39 4.00
CA VAL A 121 5.09 1.78 2.63
C VAL A 121 4.13 1.17 1.60
N ASN A 122 3.47 0.06 1.95
CA ASN A 122 2.55 -0.68 1.09
C ASN A 122 1.09 -0.62 1.60
N ALA A 123 0.77 0.32 2.49
CA ALA A 123 -0.61 0.56 2.92
C ALA A 123 -1.51 0.81 1.69
N LEU A 124 -2.72 0.25 1.70
CA LEU A 124 -3.67 0.42 0.61
C LEU A 124 -4.82 1.32 1.04
N ASN A 125 -5.16 2.31 0.22
CA ASN A 125 -6.37 3.10 0.41
C ASN A 125 -7.61 2.36 -0.16
N LYS A 126 -8.79 2.97 -0.08
CA LYS A 126 -10.06 2.35 -0.51
C LYS A 126 -10.17 1.96 -1.99
N TRP A 127 -9.20 2.37 -2.81
CA TRP A 127 -9.14 2.06 -4.25
C TRP A 127 -8.01 1.08 -4.57
N GLY A 128 -7.37 0.49 -3.55
CA GLY A 128 -6.21 -0.37 -3.73
C GLY A 128 -4.93 0.38 -4.10
N ASN A 129 -4.93 1.72 -4.11
CA ASN A 129 -3.72 2.48 -4.38
C ASN A 129 -2.80 2.45 -3.16
N SER A 130 -1.51 2.21 -3.41
CA SER A 130 -0.43 2.38 -2.43
C SER A 130 0.17 3.80 -2.49
N PRO A 131 0.98 4.23 -1.51
CA PRO A 131 1.71 5.49 -1.60
C PRO A 131 2.58 5.61 -2.86
N LEU A 132 3.07 4.49 -3.41
CA LEU A 132 3.80 4.50 -4.67
C LEU A 132 2.90 4.83 -5.87
N HIS A 133 1.63 4.41 -5.86
CA HIS A 133 0.65 4.84 -6.87
C HIS A 133 0.43 6.35 -6.78
N ASP A 134 0.17 6.88 -5.59
CA ASP A 134 -0.07 8.33 -5.42
C ASP A 134 1.14 9.17 -5.86
N ALA A 135 2.36 8.76 -5.46
CA ALA A 135 3.59 9.43 -5.92
C ALA A 135 3.79 9.31 -7.44
N ALA A 136 3.55 8.13 -8.00
CA ALA A 136 3.66 7.88 -9.43
C ALA A 136 2.63 8.69 -10.22
N GLN A 137 1.42 8.89 -9.69
CA GLN A 137 0.35 9.59 -10.39
C GLN A 137 0.54 11.11 -10.40
N THR A 138 0.79 11.72 -9.25
CA THR A 138 0.63 13.17 -9.08
C THR A 138 1.89 13.92 -8.63
N ASN A 139 2.88 13.26 -8.03
CA ASN A 139 4.04 13.97 -7.49
C ASN A 139 5.18 14.07 -8.51
N PRO A 140 5.55 15.28 -8.96
CA PRO A 140 6.67 15.45 -9.89
C PRO A 140 8.04 15.35 -9.19
N ASN A 141 8.11 15.34 -7.86
CA ASN A 141 9.38 15.27 -7.14
C ASN A 141 9.89 13.83 -7.08
N LEU A 142 10.88 13.53 -7.94
CA LEU A 142 11.49 12.20 -8.05
C LEU A 142 12.06 11.65 -6.72
N GLU A 143 12.51 12.51 -5.81
CA GLU A 143 13.09 12.06 -4.55
C GLU A 143 12.06 11.41 -3.62
N VAL A 144 10.78 11.78 -3.73
CA VAL A 144 9.67 11.11 -3.03
C VAL A 144 9.54 9.66 -3.51
N LEU A 145 9.48 9.48 -4.83
CA LEU A 145 9.39 8.15 -5.44
C LEU A 145 10.60 7.28 -5.05
N LYS A 146 11.81 7.82 -5.14
CA LYS A 146 13.04 7.10 -4.74
C LYS A 146 13.02 6.71 -3.27
N ALA A 147 12.50 7.56 -2.39
CA ALA A 147 12.38 7.25 -0.97
C ALA A 147 11.45 6.06 -0.72
N LEU A 148 10.29 6.03 -1.40
CA LEU A 148 9.34 4.91 -1.33
C LEU A 148 9.97 3.61 -1.85
N LEU A 149 10.58 3.64 -3.04
CA LEU A 149 11.26 2.47 -3.62
C LEU A 149 12.36 1.94 -2.70
N LYS A 150 13.19 2.83 -2.14
CA LYS A 150 14.25 2.46 -1.19
C LYS A 150 13.70 1.86 0.10
N ALA A 151 12.49 2.25 0.52
CA ALA A 151 11.82 1.70 1.69
C ALA A 151 11.08 0.38 1.42
N GLY A 152 11.15 -0.16 0.19
CA GLY A 152 10.56 -1.45 -0.15
C GLY A 152 9.14 -1.38 -0.70
N ALA A 153 8.76 -0.24 -1.29
CA ALA A 153 7.49 -0.13 -2.00
C ALA A 153 7.38 -1.19 -3.12
N GLU A 154 6.24 -1.86 -3.20
CA GLU A 154 5.95 -2.85 -4.24
C GLU A 154 5.74 -2.17 -5.60
N VAL A 155 6.74 -2.29 -6.48
CA VAL A 155 6.79 -1.62 -7.79
C VAL A 155 5.64 -2.05 -8.72
N ASN A 156 5.19 -3.29 -8.57
CA ASN A 156 4.15 -3.91 -9.40
C ASN A 156 2.89 -4.24 -8.57
N ALA A 157 2.65 -3.54 -7.46
CA ALA A 157 1.38 -3.65 -6.76
C ALA A 157 0.25 -3.21 -7.68
N GLU A 158 -0.83 -3.99 -7.74
CA GLU A 158 -2.01 -3.66 -8.54
C GLU A 158 -3.08 -3.05 -7.65
N ASN A 159 -3.68 -1.96 -8.12
CA ASN A 159 -4.86 -1.37 -7.49
C ASN A 159 -6.16 -2.08 -7.93
N ASP A 160 -7.32 -1.60 -7.47
CA ASP A 160 -8.61 -2.22 -7.77
C ASP A 160 -9.00 -2.13 -9.27
N GLU A 161 -8.31 -1.27 -10.05
CA GLU A 161 -8.45 -1.15 -11.51
C GLU A 161 -7.43 -2.03 -12.27
N GLY A 162 -6.65 -2.87 -11.58
CA GLY A 162 -5.56 -3.66 -12.16
C GLY A 162 -4.36 -2.82 -12.63
N SER A 163 -4.35 -1.52 -12.33
CA SER A 163 -3.24 -0.64 -12.68
C SER A 163 -2.10 -0.81 -11.68
N ILE A 164 -0.87 -0.93 -12.19
CA ILE A 164 0.37 -0.77 -11.42
C ILE A 164 0.86 0.69 -11.44
N PRO A 165 1.76 1.14 -10.54
CA PRO A 165 2.27 2.52 -10.51
C PRO A 165 2.84 3.03 -11.85
N LEU A 166 3.39 2.14 -12.69
CA LEU A 166 3.87 2.52 -14.02
C LEU A 166 2.74 3.02 -14.95
N HIS A 167 1.53 2.45 -14.85
CA HIS A 167 0.36 2.96 -15.60
C HIS A 167 0.07 4.41 -15.21
N ASP A 168 -0.02 4.69 -13.91
CA ASP A 168 -0.29 6.03 -13.40
C ASP A 168 0.80 7.04 -13.78
N ALA A 169 2.07 6.66 -13.65
CA ALA A 169 3.20 7.52 -14.03
C ALA A 169 3.18 7.87 -15.52
N VAL A 170 2.95 6.88 -16.37
CA VAL A 170 2.92 7.08 -17.83
C VAL A 170 1.71 7.91 -18.24
N ARG A 171 0.55 7.66 -17.61
CA ARG A 171 -0.71 8.33 -17.93
C ARG A 171 -0.77 9.79 -17.46
N LEU A 172 -0.30 10.08 -16.24
CA LEU A 172 -0.63 11.32 -15.54
C LEU A 172 0.56 12.14 -15.04
N ASN A 173 1.73 11.53 -14.76
CA ASN A 173 2.82 12.28 -14.14
C ASN A 173 3.42 13.30 -15.12
N THR A 174 3.78 14.46 -14.57
CA THR A 174 4.36 15.57 -15.33
C THR A 174 5.90 15.51 -15.39
N ASN A 175 6.53 14.65 -14.59
CA ASN A 175 7.97 14.41 -14.59
C ASN A 175 8.32 13.04 -15.23
N PRO A 176 8.89 13.01 -16.44
CA PRO A 176 9.32 11.79 -17.12
C PRO A 176 10.36 10.96 -16.35
N ASP A 177 11.14 11.58 -15.47
CA ASP A 177 12.13 10.86 -14.67
C ASP A 177 11.48 9.90 -13.67
N VAL A 178 10.22 10.14 -13.28
CA VAL A 178 9.42 9.19 -12.48
C VAL A 178 9.20 7.89 -13.25
N VAL A 179 8.80 7.98 -14.52
CA VAL A 179 8.68 6.82 -15.41
C VAL A 179 10.02 6.10 -15.54
N MET A 180 11.10 6.84 -15.81
CA MET A 180 12.45 6.27 -15.91
C MET A 180 12.88 5.54 -14.62
N ALA A 181 12.55 6.07 -13.45
CA ALA A 181 12.88 5.47 -12.17
C ALA A 181 12.09 4.17 -11.91
N LEU A 182 10.80 4.14 -12.25
CA LEU A 182 9.99 2.91 -12.18
C LEU A 182 10.52 1.83 -13.14
N LEU A 183 10.86 2.20 -14.38
CA LEU A 183 11.47 1.26 -15.34
C LEU A 183 12.80 0.70 -14.82
N LYS A 184 13.65 1.54 -14.23
CA LYS A 184 14.90 1.12 -13.58
C LYS A 184 14.67 0.25 -12.34
N ALA A 185 13.50 0.34 -11.72
CA ALA A 185 13.08 -0.49 -10.59
C ALA A 185 12.39 -1.79 -11.04
N GLU A 186 12.53 -2.19 -12.31
CA GLU A 186 11.92 -3.40 -12.89
C GLU A 186 10.38 -3.40 -12.85
N ALA A 187 9.76 -2.23 -13.04
CA ALA A 187 8.32 -2.16 -13.28
C ALA A 187 7.91 -2.97 -14.52
N ASP A 188 6.82 -3.71 -14.42
CA ASP A 188 6.33 -4.56 -15.51
C ASP A 188 5.70 -3.71 -16.63
N VAL A 189 6.43 -3.62 -17.75
CA VAL A 189 5.99 -2.88 -18.95
C VAL A 189 4.88 -3.57 -19.73
N ASP A 190 4.62 -4.85 -19.44
CA ASP A 190 3.61 -5.68 -20.10
C ASP A 190 2.41 -5.99 -19.20
N ALA A 191 2.37 -5.43 -17.98
CA ALA A 191 1.19 -5.48 -17.12
C ALA A 191 0.00 -4.87 -17.86
N VAL A 192 -1.19 -5.44 -17.68
CA VAL A 192 -2.43 -4.93 -18.26
C VAL A 192 -3.39 -4.53 -17.16
N ASP A 193 -3.99 -3.36 -17.29
CA ASP A 193 -5.04 -2.90 -16.39
C ASP A 193 -6.42 -3.52 -16.72
N GLY A 194 -7.45 -3.09 -15.99
CA GLY A 194 -8.83 -3.52 -16.20
C GLY A 194 -9.43 -3.12 -17.55
N GLU A 195 -8.80 -2.22 -18.31
CA GLU A 195 -9.16 -1.89 -19.70
C GLU A 195 -8.34 -2.72 -20.72
N ASN A 196 -7.54 -3.68 -20.25
CA ASN A 196 -6.61 -4.48 -21.03
C ASN A 196 -5.58 -3.62 -21.78
N LYS A 197 -5.15 -2.51 -21.17
CA LYS A 197 -4.12 -1.61 -21.70
C LYS A 197 -2.83 -1.78 -20.91
N ARG A 198 -1.72 -1.72 -21.62
CA ARG A 198 -0.37 -1.67 -21.04
C ARG A 198 0.02 -0.23 -20.74
N PRO A 199 1.04 0.02 -19.90
CA PRO A 199 1.53 1.38 -19.65
C PRO A 199 1.87 2.13 -20.94
N VAL A 200 2.52 1.46 -21.90
CA VAL A 200 2.90 2.07 -23.20
C VAL A 200 1.70 2.59 -24.00
N ASP A 201 0.52 1.99 -23.84
CA ASP A 201 -0.68 2.38 -24.57
C ASP A 201 -1.19 3.77 -24.15
N TYR A 202 -0.78 4.26 -22.97
CA TYR A 202 -1.07 5.61 -22.49
C TYR A 202 0.00 6.64 -22.87
N ALA A 203 1.18 6.21 -23.31
CA ALA A 203 2.37 7.07 -23.40
C ALA A 203 2.20 8.27 -24.35
N ASP A 204 1.51 8.07 -25.47
CA ASP A 204 1.30 9.13 -26.46
C ASP A 204 0.28 10.19 -26.02
N SER A 205 -0.57 9.86 -25.04
CA SER A 205 -1.56 10.80 -24.48
C SER A 205 -0.95 11.76 -23.45
N ASN A 206 0.17 11.38 -22.83
CA ASN A 206 0.88 12.22 -21.88
C ASN A 206 1.86 13.15 -22.60
N LYS A 207 1.47 14.42 -22.74
CA LYS A 207 2.29 15.47 -23.37
C LYS A 207 3.65 15.72 -22.68
N HIS A 208 3.76 15.40 -21.39
CA HIS A 208 5.00 15.58 -20.64
C HIS A 208 5.99 14.44 -20.88
N LEU A 209 5.47 13.23 -21.10
CA LEU A 209 6.27 12.06 -21.42
C LEU A 209 6.69 12.04 -22.90
N LYS A 210 5.79 12.41 -23.81
CA LYS A 210 6.02 12.32 -25.25
C LYS A 210 7.33 13.01 -25.69
N GLY A 211 8.16 12.26 -26.41
CA GLY A 211 9.45 12.75 -26.96
C GLY A 211 10.64 12.74 -25.98
N THR A 212 10.43 12.34 -24.74
CA THR A 212 11.48 12.20 -23.71
C THR A 212 12.28 10.91 -23.89
N GLU A 213 13.41 10.80 -23.20
CA GLU A 213 14.19 9.55 -23.14
C GLU A 213 13.39 8.43 -22.46
N ALA A 214 12.67 8.74 -21.37
CA ALA A 214 11.81 7.78 -20.69
C ALA A 214 10.75 7.17 -21.62
N ASN A 215 10.15 7.98 -22.50
CA ASN A 215 9.20 7.50 -23.50
C ASN A 215 9.85 6.54 -24.50
N ARG A 216 11.01 6.91 -25.05
CA ARG A 216 11.74 6.02 -25.98
C ARG A 216 12.11 4.72 -25.31
N TYR A 217 12.60 4.79 -24.07
CA TYR A 217 12.97 3.62 -23.29
C TYR A 217 11.77 2.71 -22.98
N LEU A 218 10.62 3.28 -22.61
CA LEU A 218 9.37 2.54 -22.45
C LEU A 218 8.98 1.81 -23.74
N TYR A 219 9.00 2.49 -24.89
CA TYR A 219 8.70 1.87 -26.18
C TYR A 219 9.72 0.78 -26.55
N GLU A 220 11.02 1.00 -26.32
CA GLU A 220 12.06 -0.01 -26.57
C GLU A 220 11.84 -1.26 -25.71
N LEU A 221 11.47 -1.08 -24.44
CA LEU A 221 11.16 -2.19 -23.55
C LEU A 221 9.87 -2.92 -23.96
N SER A 222 8.84 -2.18 -24.39
CA SER A 222 7.51 -2.70 -24.74
C SER A 222 7.42 -3.29 -26.16
N ASN A 223 8.26 -2.83 -27.09
CA ASN A 223 8.33 -3.27 -28.48
C ASN A 223 9.46 -4.28 -28.73
N GLY A 224 10.16 -4.72 -27.67
CA GLY A 224 11.18 -5.76 -27.75
C GLY A 224 10.58 -7.08 -28.20
N VAL A 225 10.50 -7.29 -29.53
CA VAL A 225 10.07 -8.54 -30.17
C VAL A 225 10.94 -9.68 -29.67
N GLY A 226 10.30 -10.68 -29.04
CA GLY A 226 10.94 -11.94 -28.67
C GLY A 226 11.49 -12.04 -27.24
N ARG A 227 11.09 -11.17 -26.31
CA ARG A 227 11.23 -11.52 -24.89
C ARG A 227 10.21 -12.60 -24.54
N GLU A 228 10.68 -13.75 -24.07
CA GLU A 228 9.84 -14.61 -23.23
C GLU A 228 9.30 -13.70 -22.12
N LYS A 229 7.97 -13.55 -22.02
CA LYS A 229 7.31 -12.81 -20.95
C LYS A 229 7.97 -13.24 -19.64
N LYS A 230 8.68 -12.33 -18.95
CA LYS A 230 9.42 -12.68 -17.72
C LYS A 230 8.38 -13.10 -16.70
N MET A 231 8.13 -14.40 -16.62
CA MET A 231 7.09 -14.94 -15.77
C MET A 231 7.39 -14.57 -14.32
N ALA A 232 6.45 -13.88 -13.68
CA ALA A 232 6.47 -13.60 -12.25
C ALA A 232 6.70 -14.91 -11.50
N ARG A 233 7.69 -14.93 -10.60
CA ARG A 233 7.89 -16.08 -9.74
C ARG A 233 6.91 -15.97 -8.56
N PRO A 234 6.23 -17.07 -8.19
CA PRO A 234 5.40 -17.08 -6.99
C PRO A 234 6.20 -16.61 -5.77
N LYS A 235 5.57 -15.82 -4.89
CA LYS A 235 6.14 -15.36 -3.61
C LYS A 235 6.56 -16.56 -2.76
N TYR A 236 5.76 -17.62 -2.78
CA TYR A 236 6.03 -18.83 -2.03
C TYR A 236 6.83 -19.87 -2.81
N LYS A 237 7.64 -20.65 -2.08
CA LYS A 237 8.54 -21.65 -2.66
C LYS A 237 7.77 -22.67 -3.51
N ILE A 238 8.31 -22.96 -4.70
CA ILE A 238 7.92 -24.10 -5.50
C ILE A 238 8.64 -25.36 -5.01
N VAL A 239 7.87 -26.39 -4.69
CA VAL A 239 8.32 -27.73 -4.31
C VAL A 239 7.91 -28.67 -5.45
N ALA A 240 8.83 -28.89 -6.37
CA ALA A 240 8.63 -29.75 -7.53
C ALA A 240 9.50 -31.01 -7.40
N GLU A 241 8.93 -32.19 -7.64
CA GLU A 241 9.66 -33.47 -7.63
C GLU A 241 10.62 -33.57 -8.83
N GLU A 242 10.24 -33.00 -9.97
CA GLU A 242 11.05 -32.90 -11.18
C GLU A 242 11.31 -31.42 -11.56
N LYS A 243 12.52 -31.13 -12.07
CA LYS A 243 12.94 -29.75 -12.41
C LYS A 243 12.11 -29.10 -13.51
N ASN A 244 11.55 -29.90 -14.41
CA ASN A 244 10.63 -29.48 -15.47
C ASN A 244 9.26 -29.01 -14.92
N TYR A 245 8.83 -29.41 -13.72
CA TYR A 245 7.52 -29.02 -13.18
C TYR A 245 7.49 -27.60 -12.64
N GLU A 246 8.64 -27.07 -12.20
CA GLU A 246 8.75 -25.67 -11.78
C GLU A 246 8.29 -24.73 -12.89
N GLN A 247 8.68 -24.99 -14.15
CA GLN A 247 8.31 -24.12 -15.27
C GLN A 247 6.80 -24.14 -15.56
N TYR A 248 6.12 -25.27 -15.34
CA TYR A 248 4.68 -25.39 -15.54
C TYR A 248 3.89 -24.70 -14.43
N ILE A 249 4.37 -24.78 -13.18
CA ILE A 249 3.79 -24.04 -12.05
C ILE A 249 3.96 -22.53 -12.27
N VAL A 250 5.16 -22.09 -12.68
CA VAL A 250 5.42 -20.68 -12.98
C VAL A 250 4.54 -20.20 -14.14
N LYS A 251 4.41 -20.98 -15.21
CA LYS A 251 3.52 -20.67 -16.33
C LYS A 251 2.06 -20.56 -15.87
N PHE A 252 1.56 -21.58 -15.17
CA PHE A 252 0.21 -21.60 -14.60
C PHE A 252 -0.06 -20.40 -13.70
N TYR A 253 0.89 -20.07 -12.82
CA TYR A 253 0.79 -18.93 -11.92
C TYR A 253 0.60 -17.63 -12.70
N ASN A 254 1.38 -17.43 -13.77
CA ASN A 254 1.32 -16.22 -14.58
C ASN A 254 0.06 -16.11 -15.43
N GLU A 255 -0.47 -17.23 -15.92
CA GLU A 255 -1.75 -17.27 -16.62
C GLU A 255 -2.93 -16.91 -15.71
N ASN A 256 -2.74 -17.01 -14.39
CA ASN A 256 -3.78 -16.77 -13.38
C ASN A 256 -3.32 -15.73 -12.33
N ILE A 257 -2.41 -14.83 -12.71
CA ILE A 257 -1.62 -14.00 -11.78
C ILE A 257 -2.49 -13.20 -10.81
N GLN A 258 -3.63 -12.69 -11.27
CA GLN A 258 -4.62 -11.94 -10.49
C GLN A 258 -5.11 -12.73 -9.27
N VAL A 259 -5.57 -13.96 -9.50
CA VAL A 259 -6.08 -14.85 -8.44
C VAL A 259 -4.93 -15.30 -7.54
N MET A 260 -3.75 -15.57 -8.12
CA MET A 260 -2.60 -16.08 -7.38
C MET A 260 -1.96 -15.02 -6.47
N HIS A 261 -1.84 -13.77 -6.92
CA HIS A 261 -1.37 -12.66 -6.11
C HIS A 261 -2.29 -12.43 -4.91
N LYS A 262 -3.60 -12.40 -5.16
CA LYS A 262 -4.61 -12.25 -4.10
C LYS A 262 -4.55 -13.40 -3.10
N LEU A 263 -4.35 -14.63 -3.57
CA LEU A 263 -4.16 -15.81 -2.73
C LEU A 263 -2.89 -15.68 -1.87
N GLU A 264 -1.74 -15.37 -2.47
CA GLU A 264 -0.46 -15.27 -1.76
C GLU A 264 -0.39 -14.09 -0.77
N ASN A 265 -1.13 -13.01 -1.03
CA ASN A 265 -1.25 -11.86 -0.12
C ASN A 265 -2.22 -12.11 1.05
N THR A 266 -3.17 -13.03 0.87
CA THR A 266 -4.11 -13.41 1.94
C THR A 266 -3.49 -14.39 2.95
N LEU A 267 -2.40 -15.06 2.56
CA LEU A 267 -1.82 -16.15 3.31
C LEU A 267 -0.56 -15.73 4.05
N GLU A 268 -0.36 -16.34 5.23
CA GLU A 268 0.78 -16.07 6.11
C GLU A 268 2.03 -16.85 5.69
N ARG A 269 1.83 -18.03 5.08
CA ARG A 269 2.89 -18.88 4.51
C ARG A 269 2.28 -19.91 3.55
N GLY A 270 3.06 -20.36 2.57
CA GLY A 270 2.63 -21.42 1.67
C GLY A 270 3.72 -22.04 0.82
N SER A 271 3.31 -22.90 -0.10
CA SER A 271 4.14 -23.55 -1.10
C SER A 271 3.30 -23.99 -2.30
N TRP A 272 3.93 -23.97 -3.46
CA TRP A 272 3.37 -24.48 -4.72
C TRP A 272 3.95 -25.86 -5.03
N THR A 273 3.12 -26.79 -5.49
CA THR A 273 3.51 -28.15 -5.88
C THR A 273 2.78 -28.55 -7.15
N MET A 274 3.28 -29.52 -7.92
CA MET A 274 2.56 -30.11 -9.05
C MET A 274 2.68 -31.62 -8.98
N THR A 275 1.57 -32.31 -9.14
CA THR A 275 1.51 -33.78 -9.07
C THR A 275 0.61 -34.33 -10.18
N TRP A 276 0.76 -35.61 -10.49
CA TRP A 276 -0.19 -36.34 -11.31
C TRP A 276 -1.53 -36.53 -10.57
N ASP A 277 -2.67 -36.34 -11.25
CA ASP A 277 -4.01 -36.61 -10.71
C ASP A 277 -4.62 -37.88 -11.35
N PRO A 278 -4.53 -39.06 -10.70
CA PRO A 278 -5.07 -40.32 -11.22
C PRO A 278 -6.58 -40.30 -11.51
N GLY A 279 -7.33 -39.42 -10.84
CA GLY A 279 -8.79 -39.47 -10.78
C GLY A 279 -9.51 -38.88 -11.99
N LEU A 280 -8.79 -38.31 -12.96
CA LEU A 280 -9.35 -37.51 -14.05
C LEU A 280 -9.13 -38.07 -15.47
N GLY A 281 -8.49 -39.24 -15.62
CA GLY A 281 -8.27 -39.89 -16.91
C GLY A 281 -6.81 -39.85 -17.39
N PRO A 282 -6.53 -40.08 -18.69
CA PRO A 282 -5.15 -40.09 -19.20
C PRO A 282 -4.59 -38.66 -19.31
N LEU A 283 -3.47 -38.39 -18.62
CA LEU A 283 -2.65 -37.15 -18.68
C LEU A 283 -3.06 -35.87 -17.89
N PRO A 284 -3.87 -35.87 -16.82
CA PRO A 284 -4.15 -34.65 -16.06
C PRO A 284 -3.08 -34.40 -14.98
N PHE A 285 -2.50 -33.20 -15.00
CA PHE A 285 -1.65 -32.69 -13.91
C PHE A 285 -2.50 -31.79 -13.01
N ALA A 286 -2.17 -31.77 -11.72
CA ALA A 286 -2.74 -30.84 -10.77
C ALA A 286 -1.65 -29.92 -10.25
N VAL A 287 -1.87 -28.60 -10.34
CA VAL A 287 -1.09 -27.62 -9.57
C VAL A 287 -1.75 -27.51 -8.20
N ILE A 288 -0.99 -27.72 -7.14
CA ILE A 288 -1.48 -27.68 -5.77
C ILE A 288 -0.81 -26.53 -5.05
N PHE A 289 -1.63 -25.65 -4.51
CA PHE A 289 -1.19 -24.65 -3.56
C PHE A 289 -1.56 -25.09 -2.13
N SER A 290 -0.56 -25.13 -1.24
CA SER A 290 -0.77 -25.42 0.18
C SER A 290 -0.30 -24.25 1.03
N GLY A 291 -1.13 -23.78 1.95
CA GLY A 291 -0.79 -22.64 2.77
C GLY A 291 -1.49 -22.61 4.13
N PHE A 292 -1.22 -21.56 4.89
CA PHE A 292 -1.87 -21.28 6.15
C PHE A 292 -2.44 -19.86 6.14
N PHE A 293 -3.68 -19.72 6.58
CA PHE A 293 -4.36 -18.44 6.78
C PHE A 293 -4.91 -18.35 8.20
N LYS A 294 -5.22 -17.15 8.66
CA LYS A 294 -6.09 -16.94 9.83
C LYS A 294 -7.53 -16.89 9.36
N ASN A 295 -8.40 -17.70 9.94
CA ASN A 295 -9.84 -17.60 9.67
C ASN A 295 -10.43 -16.32 10.29
N THR A 296 -11.73 -16.10 10.09
CA THR A 296 -12.49 -14.97 10.65
C THR A 296 -12.45 -14.86 12.17
N GLU A 297 -12.07 -15.94 12.87
CA GLU A 297 -11.92 -16.01 14.33
C GLU A 297 -10.45 -15.80 14.77
N GLY A 298 -9.55 -15.49 13.84
CA GLY A 298 -8.12 -15.32 14.09
C GLY A 298 -7.33 -16.62 14.29
N VAL A 299 -7.97 -17.78 14.10
CA VAL A 299 -7.35 -19.09 14.29
C VAL A 299 -6.64 -19.53 13.02
N MET A 300 -5.40 -20.00 13.16
CA MET A 300 -4.64 -20.55 12.04
C MET A 300 -5.32 -21.81 11.49
N ARG A 301 -5.52 -21.82 10.19
CA ARG A 301 -6.08 -22.94 9.41
C ARG A 301 -5.15 -23.25 8.24
N LYS A 302 -5.11 -24.52 7.86
CA LYS A 302 -4.40 -24.99 6.67
C LYS A 302 -5.38 -24.99 5.50
N ILE A 303 -4.93 -24.56 4.33
CA ILE A 303 -5.67 -24.69 3.08
C ILE A 303 -4.84 -25.48 2.07
N MET A 304 -5.52 -26.33 1.31
CA MET A 304 -4.97 -26.95 0.11
C MET A 304 -5.94 -26.70 -1.05
N LEU A 305 -5.47 -25.99 -2.06
CA LEU A 305 -6.18 -25.75 -3.30
C LEU A 305 -5.55 -26.58 -4.40
N ILE A 306 -6.37 -27.36 -5.09
CA ILE A 306 -5.98 -28.25 -6.18
C ILE A 306 -6.59 -27.68 -7.46
N PHE A 307 -5.73 -27.20 -8.35
CA PHE A 307 -6.09 -26.68 -9.65
C PHE A 307 -5.90 -27.78 -10.69
N SER A 308 -7.00 -28.23 -11.29
CA SER A 308 -6.94 -29.27 -12.32
C SER A 308 -6.54 -28.63 -13.66
N VAL A 309 -5.40 -29.05 -14.22
CA VAL A 309 -4.89 -28.55 -15.50
C VAL A 309 -5.13 -29.60 -16.59
N TYR A 310 -5.89 -29.22 -17.62
CA TYR A 310 -6.14 -30.06 -18.78
C TYR A 310 -5.26 -29.58 -19.94
N PRO A 311 -4.29 -30.39 -20.40
CA PRO A 311 -3.47 -29.99 -21.53
C PRO A 311 -4.28 -30.09 -22.84
N ASP A 312 -4.70 -28.96 -23.41
CA ASP A 312 -5.09 -28.85 -24.82
C ASP A 312 -4.12 -27.91 -25.55
N LYS A 313 -3.95 -28.06 -26.87
CA LYS A 313 -2.88 -27.40 -27.66
C LYS A 313 -2.93 -25.86 -27.59
N ASP A 314 -4.10 -25.28 -27.34
CA ASP A 314 -4.31 -23.83 -27.35
C ASP A 314 -5.01 -23.30 -26.08
N ASN A 315 -5.24 -24.14 -25.06
CA ASN A 315 -6.03 -23.72 -23.90
C ASN A 315 -5.53 -24.36 -22.58
N THR A 316 -4.96 -23.54 -21.71
CA THR A 316 -4.54 -23.87 -20.34
C THR A 316 -5.51 -23.34 -19.27
N ASP A 317 -6.78 -23.08 -19.63
CA ASP A 317 -7.81 -22.56 -18.73
C ASP A 317 -8.01 -23.46 -17.50
N ILE A 318 -8.08 -22.84 -16.33
CA ILE A 318 -8.53 -23.48 -15.09
C ILE A 318 -10.00 -23.85 -15.25
N ARG A 319 -10.30 -25.15 -15.40
CA ARG A 319 -11.69 -25.62 -15.54
C ARG A 319 -12.32 -26.10 -14.23
N ARG A 320 -11.52 -26.33 -13.17
CA ARG A 320 -12.06 -26.75 -11.86
C ARG A 320 -11.06 -26.56 -10.71
N ILE A 321 -11.46 -25.82 -9.68
CA ILE A 321 -10.78 -25.76 -8.38
C ILE A 321 -11.39 -26.85 -7.48
N ARG A 322 -10.56 -27.73 -6.93
CA ARG A 322 -10.94 -28.65 -5.84
C ARG A 322 -10.20 -28.22 -4.58
N HIS A 323 -10.92 -27.97 -3.50
CA HIS A 323 -10.32 -27.67 -2.20
C HIS A 323 -10.34 -28.93 -1.33
N ALA A 324 -9.25 -29.15 -0.60
CA ALA A 324 -9.19 -30.13 0.46
C ALA A 324 -8.75 -29.43 1.74
N PHE A 325 -9.61 -29.46 2.75
CA PHE A 325 -9.21 -29.13 4.10
C PHE A 325 -8.95 -30.43 4.85
N ASP A 326 -8.03 -30.39 5.82
CA ASP A 326 -7.83 -31.51 6.75
C ASP A 326 -9.17 -31.92 7.38
N GLY A 327 -9.28 -33.20 7.74
CA GLY A 327 -10.50 -34.02 7.87
C GLY A 327 -11.57 -33.59 8.88
N ASP A 328 -11.51 -32.35 9.37
CA ASP A 328 -12.46 -31.73 10.29
C ASP A 328 -13.16 -30.47 9.74
N THR A 329 -13.02 -30.15 8.44
CA THR A 329 -13.62 -28.91 7.89
C THR A 329 -14.78 -29.21 6.95
N PHE A 330 -15.96 -29.40 7.55
CA PHE A 330 -17.22 -29.32 6.81
C PHE A 330 -17.49 -27.86 6.44
N PHE A 331 -17.49 -27.60 5.13
CA PHE A 331 -18.07 -26.46 4.41
C PHE A 331 -18.44 -25.18 5.21
N ARG A 332 -17.78 -24.07 4.84
CA ARG A 332 -18.11 -22.63 5.03
C ARG A 332 -17.50 -21.85 6.19
N GLU A 333 -17.10 -22.45 7.31
CA GLU A 333 -16.61 -21.62 8.42
C GLU A 333 -15.12 -21.26 8.26
N GLY A 334 -14.88 -20.02 7.83
CA GLY A 334 -13.60 -19.34 8.03
C GLY A 334 -12.83 -18.90 6.79
N LEU A 335 -13.28 -19.27 5.58
CA LEU A 335 -12.64 -18.79 4.35
C LEU A 335 -12.80 -17.26 4.19
N PRO A 336 -11.81 -16.56 3.64
CA PRO A 336 -12.02 -15.21 3.13
C PRO A 336 -13.17 -15.21 2.12
N ALA A 337 -14.14 -14.30 2.30
CA ALA A 337 -15.37 -14.27 1.49
C ALA A 337 -15.11 -14.16 -0.02
N TRP A 338 -14.04 -13.46 -0.41
CA TRP A 338 -13.63 -13.37 -1.81
C TRP A 338 -13.18 -14.72 -2.37
N LEU A 339 -12.48 -15.53 -1.57
CA LEU A 339 -11.97 -16.83 -2.00
C LEU A 339 -13.12 -17.84 -2.08
N GLU A 340 -14.10 -17.74 -1.17
CA GLU A 340 -15.33 -18.53 -1.28
C GLU A 340 -16.10 -18.19 -2.57
N TYR A 341 -16.21 -16.90 -2.91
CA TYR A 341 -16.86 -16.46 -4.15
C TYR A 341 -16.15 -16.99 -5.41
N GLU A 342 -14.81 -16.90 -5.47
CA GLU A 342 -14.00 -17.41 -6.58
C GLU A 342 -14.02 -18.94 -6.70
N ILE A 343 -14.18 -19.67 -5.59
CA ILE A 343 -14.29 -21.13 -5.61
C ILE A 343 -15.68 -21.58 -6.11
N MET A 344 -16.71 -20.78 -5.86
CA MET A 344 -18.11 -21.14 -6.12
C MET A 344 -18.61 -20.76 -7.52
N ASN A 345 -17.91 -19.86 -8.23
CA ASN A 345 -18.30 -19.35 -9.56
C ASN A 345 -17.27 -19.69 -10.64
#